data_AF-A0A3A0AHT7-F1
#
_entry.id   AF-A0A3A0AHT7-F1
#
_cell.length_a   1.000
_cell.length_b   1.000
_cell.length_c   1.000
_cell.angle_alpha   90.00
_cell.angle_beta   90.00
_cell.angle_gamma   90.00
#
_symmetry.space_group_name_H-M   'P 1'
#
loop_
_entity.id
_entity.type
_entity.pdbx_description
1 polymer ?
#
loop_
_entity_poly.entity_id
_entity_poly.type
_entity_poly.pdbx_seq_one_letter_code
_entity_poly.pdbx_strand_id
1 'polypeptide(L)'
;MTNQKSTLFVLVGALALLLTLLPVVASAQPGAGCAADVTVQSGDTLSALAARHLGNLSAYNAIVEATNARAAADATYARITDPNTIAVGMKLCIPAAGFTANEGGPVSVPVTQQPANTPTPAGPPTATPPPTATPAGRVAVGDLHSLTIEWARAQSYPGSEIVVEQVLTPGANYQRYLTSYRSEGLKIYALLTVPNGPKPATGWPAIIFNHGYIPPEQYRTTERYVAYVDGFARNGYIVFRPDYRGHGFSEGEATGGYGTPDYTIDALNAVAAVKQYADTDPNRIGMWGHSMGGHITLRSMVISDDIKVGVIWAGVVASYPDLLNNWRRSSPNPAPPAVSSSARRWREVLTREYGTPEENPEFWASISANSYLADISGPIQLHHGTNDESVPLNFSAWLKEQMDAAEKTAEYYVYEGDNHNLSVNFNTAMARSVEFFDRYLKPRLHADRRRLSPNRIWQRPGGHSRLCPDYRRDGVQPCAGL
;
A
#
# COMPACT_ATOMS: atom_id res chain seq x y z
N MET A 1 39.63 -67.85 -40.91
CA MET A 1 39.76 -69.09 -40.12
C MET A 1 38.86 -68.93 -38.89
N THR A 2 37.78 -69.73 -38.81
CA THR A 2 37.12 -70.34 -37.60
C THR A 2 37.01 -69.49 -36.32
N ASN A 3 35.88 -69.33 -35.61
CA ASN A 3 34.69 -70.17 -35.35
C ASN A 3 33.65 -69.25 -34.66
N GLN A 4 32.37 -69.23 -35.06
CA GLN A 4 31.28 -70.08 -34.55
C GLN A 4 30.99 -69.92 -33.05
N LYS A 5 29.83 -69.31 -32.71
CA LYS A 5 28.79 -69.92 -31.86
C LYS A 5 27.49 -69.10 -31.87
N SER A 6 26.41 -69.84 -32.00
CA SER A 6 25.02 -69.46 -32.22
C SER A 6 24.15 -69.77 -30.99
N THR A 7 22.89 -69.31 -31.05
CA THR A 7 21.66 -69.85 -30.40
C THR A 7 21.47 -69.47 -28.90
N LEU A 8 20.30 -69.13 -28.33
CA LEU A 8 18.92 -68.76 -28.73
C LEU A 8 18.08 -68.75 -27.42
N PHE A 9 17.22 -67.76 -27.17
CA PHE A 9 15.98 -67.81 -26.32
C PHE A 9 15.22 -66.49 -26.54
N VAL A 10 14.27 -66.35 -27.48
CA VAL A 10 12.81 -66.64 -27.46
C VAL A 10 12.03 -66.09 -26.25
N LEU A 11 11.28 -64.99 -26.46
CA LEU A 11 9.80 -64.79 -26.33
C LEU A 11 9.52 -63.28 -26.18
N VAL A 12 8.95 -62.58 -27.18
CA VAL A 12 7.50 -62.30 -27.39
C VAL A 12 6.85 -61.66 -26.15
N GLY A 13 6.26 -60.45 -26.17
CA GLY A 13 5.96 -59.51 -27.24
C GLY A 13 5.21 -58.28 -26.69
N ALA A 14 4.99 -57.26 -27.52
CA ALA A 14 3.90 -56.27 -27.49
C ALA A 14 4.20 -55.26 -28.60
N LEU A 15 3.54 -55.39 -29.75
CA LEU A 15 2.34 -54.67 -30.14
C LEU A 15 2.65 -53.24 -30.63
N ALA A 16 2.35 -53.05 -31.91
CA ALA A 16 2.51 -51.85 -32.70
C ALA A 16 1.66 -50.67 -32.20
N LEU A 17 2.18 -49.45 -32.33
CA LEU A 17 1.46 -48.38 -33.01
C LEU A 17 2.44 -47.28 -33.47
N LEU A 18 2.57 -47.14 -34.79
CA LEU A 18 3.25 -46.05 -35.48
C LEU A 18 2.30 -44.84 -35.46
N LEU A 19 2.64 -43.77 -34.73
CA LEU A 19 1.91 -42.51 -34.78
C LEU A 19 2.78 -41.47 -35.50
N THR A 20 2.32 -41.08 -36.69
CA THR A 20 2.91 -40.02 -37.51
C THR A 20 2.77 -38.67 -36.80
N LEU A 21 3.90 -38.05 -36.45
CA LEU A 21 3.94 -36.64 -36.02
C LEU A 21 3.75 -35.74 -37.25
N LEU A 22 2.55 -35.20 -37.42
CA LEU A 22 2.35 -34.00 -38.22
C LEU A 22 2.86 -32.80 -37.41
N PRO A 23 3.58 -31.85 -38.01
CA PRO A 23 3.94 -30.62 -37.32
C PRO A 23 2.66 -29.82 -37.06
N VAL A 24 2.38 -29.56 -35.78
CA VAL A 24 1.39 -28.57 -35.40
C VAL A 24 1.90 -27.22 -35.89
N VAL A 25 1.28 -26.68 -36.93
CA VAL A 25 1.41 -25.27 -37.27
C VAL A 25 0.79 -24.53 -36.10
N ALA A 26 1.63 -23.92 -35.26
CA ALA A 26 1.19 -23.00 -34.24
C ALA A 26 0.42 -21.87 -34.93
N SER A 27 -0.89 -21.83 -34.75
CA SER A 27 -1.67 -20.65 -35.10
C SER A 27 -1.17 -19.52 -34.21
N ALA A 28 -0.45 -18.56 -34.79
CA ALA A 28 -0.14 -17.30 -34.13
C ALA A 28 -1.46 -16.68 -33.68
N GLN A 29 -1.67 -16.55 -32.37
CA GLN A 29 -2.65 -15.60 -31.83
C GLN A 29 -2.33 -14.23 -32.45
N PRO A 30 -3.32 -13.46 -32.92
CA PRO A 30 -3.05 -12.13 -33.45
C PRO A 30 -2.49 -11.29 -32.29
N GLY A 31 -1.16 -11.10 -32.31
CA GLY A 31 -0.50 -10.20 -31.37
C GLY A 31 -1.16 -8.83 -31.46
N ALA A 32 -1.41 -8.22 -30.30
CA ALA A 32 -1.94 -6.86 -30.20
C ALA A 32 -1.21 -5.95 -31.20
N GLY A 33 -1.89 -5.63 -32.29
CA GLY A 33 -1.34 -4.82 -33.37
C GLY A 33 -1.07 -3.41 -32.85
N CYS A 34 0.06 -2.83 -33.25
CA CYS A 34 0.28 -1.42 -32.99
C CYS A 34 -0.66 -0.64 -33.90
N ALA A 35 -1.68 0.00 -33.33
CA ALA A 35 -2.62 0.81 -34.09
C ALA A 35 -2.01 2.18 -34.45
N ALA A 36 -1.13 2.70 -33.59
CA ALA A 36 -0.36 3.90 -33.87
C ALA A 36 0.98 3.92 -33.11
N ASP A 37 1.98 4.54 -33.74
CA ASP A 37 3.27 4.84 -33.12
C ASP A 37 3.24 6.27 -32.56
N VAL A 38 3.68 6.45 -31.32
CA VAL A 38 3.77 7.77 -30.67
C VAL A 38 5.18 8.01 -30.17
N THR A 39 5.76 9.15 -30.51
CA THR A 39 7.01 9.62 -29.92
C THR A 39 6.70 10.55 -28.74
N VAL A 40 7.14 10.18 -27.54
CA VAL A 40 6.90 10.95 -26.30
C VAL A 40 7.42 12.38 -26.45
N GLN A 41 6.57 13.36 -26.15
CA GLN A 41 6.93 14.77 -26.12
C GLN A 41 7.10 15.27 -24.67
N SER A 42 7.69 16.46 -24.52
CA SER A 42 7.83 17.09 -23.21
C SER A 42 6.44 17.32 -22.58
N GLY A 43 6.25 16.82 -21.36
CA GLY A 43 4.98 16.91 -20.62
C GLY A 43 3.98 15.78 -20.91
N ASP A 44 4.29 14.85 -21.81
CA ASP A 44 3.46 13.64 -21.97
C ASP A 44 3.63 12.71 -20.75
N THR A 45 2.52 12.09 -20.36
CA THR A 45 2.49 10.96 -19.42
C THR A 45 1.76 9.80 -20.09
N LEU A 46 2.01 8.55 -19.67
CA LEU A 46 1.29 7.40 -20.23
C LEU A 46 -0.22 7.51 -20.03
N SER A 47 -0.68 8.05 -18.91
CA SER A 47 -2.11 8.32 -18.67
C SER A 47 -2.66 9.40 -19.60
N ALA A 48 -1.92 10.49 -19.86
CA ALA A 48 -2.33 11.51 -20.81
C ALA A 48 -2.41 10.96 -22.24
N LEU A 49 -1.46 10.09 -22.62
CA LEU A 49 -1.49 9.39 -23.91
C LEU A 49 -2.65 8.39 -23.98
N ALA A 50 -2.95 7.66 -22.89
CA ALA A 50 -4.10 6.77 -22.82
C ALA A 50 -5.44 7.52 -22.91
N ALA A 51 -5.55 8.68 -22.27
CA ALA A 51 -6.70 9.56 -22.42
C ALA A 51 -6.88 10.02 -23.87
N ARG A 52 -5.79 10.47 -24.48
CA ARG A 52 -5.76 11.02 -25.84
C ARG A 52 -6.08 9.97 -26.91
N HIS A 53 -5.54 8.76 -26.76
CA HIS A 53 -5.57 7.74 -27.81
C HIS A 53 -6.55 6.60 -27.55
N LEU A 54 -6.87 6.31 -26.29
CA LEU A 54 -7.78 5.22 -25.89
C LEU A 54 -9.07 5.74 -25.23
N GLY A 55 -9.21 7.06 -25.07
CA GLY A 55 -10.37 7.68 -24.42
C GLY A 55 -10.50 7.39 -22.93
N ASN A 56 -9.48 6.77 -22.32
CA ASN A 56 -9.49 6.33 -20.93
C ASN A 56 -8.11 6.52 -20.28
N LEU A 57 -8.02 7.45 -19.32
CA LEU A 57 -6.80 7.75 -18.55
C LEU A 57 -6.22 6.51 -17.84
N SER A 58 -7.06 5.56 -17.42
CA SER A 58 -6.68 4.34 -16.72
C SER A 58 -6.18 3.21 -17.64
N ALA A 59 -6.33 3.37 -18.97
CA ALA A 59 -5.90 2.37 -19.95
C ALA A 59 -4.40 2.43 -20.29
N TYR A 60 -3.62 3.19 -19.52
CA TYR A 60 -2.18 3.39 -19.79
C TYR A 60 -1.37 2.09 -19.72
N ASN A 61 -1.79 1.10 -18.91
CA ASN A 61 -1.16 -0.22 -18.90
C ASN A 61 -1.26 -0.94 -20.24
N ALA A 62 -2.31 -0.71 -21.03
CA ALA A 62 -2.41 -1.28 -22.37
C ALA A 62 -1.33 -0.71 -23.31
N ILE A 63 -0.93 0.56 -23.12
CA ILE A 63 0.20 1.16 -23.84
C ILE A 63 1.52 0.54 -23.36
N VAL A 64 1.68 0.29 -22.06
CA VAL A 64 2.89 -0.37 -21.50
C VAL A 64 3.05 -1.76 -22.09
N GLU A 65 2.00 -2.58 -22.04
CA GLU A 65 2.00 -3.95 -22.55
C GLU A 65 2.26 -3.99 -24.05
N ALA A 66 1.56 -3.17 -24.84
CA ALA A 66 1.74 -3.10 -26.28
C ALA A 66 3.14 -2.62 -26.68
N THR A 67 3.68 -1.63 -25.97
CA THR A 67 5.03 -1.10 -26.23
C THR A 67 6.09 -2.13 -25.87
N ASN A 68 5.99 -2.80 -24.72
CA ASN A 68 6.95 -3.83 -24.33
C ASN A 68 6.88 -5.08 -25.23
N ALA A 69 5.68 -5.46 -25.67
CA ALA A 69 5.50 -6.53 -26.64
C ALA A 69 6.14 -6.18 -28.00
N ARG A 70 6.06 -4.92 -28.42
CA ARG A 70 6.76 -4.43 -29.63
C ARG A 70 8.27 -4.35 -29.43
N ALA A 71 8.74 -3.87 -28.29
CA ALA A 71 10.16 -3.79 -27.96
C ALA A 71 10.86 -5.16 -27.97
N ALA A 72 10.12 -6.25 -27.70
CA ALA A 72 10.63 -7.61 -27.80
C ALA A 72 10.90 -8.06 -29.25
N ALA A 73 10.23 -7.46 -30.24
CA ALA A 73 10.38 -7.77 -31.66
C ALA A 73 11.15 -6.70 -32.44
N ASP A 74 11.13 -5.45 -31.97
CA ASP A 74 11.75 -4.29 -32.60
C ASP A 74 12.36 -3.37 -31.53
N ALA A 75 13.69 -3.35 -31.46
CA ALA A 75 14.45 -2.59 -30.47
C ALA A 75 14.33 -1.06 -30.61
N THR A 76 13.66 -0.54 -31.65
CA THR A 76 13.37 0.90 -31.78
C THR A 76 12.25 1.37 -30.86
N TYR A 77 11.45 0.46 -30.29
CA TYR A 77 10.44 0.78 -29.28
C TYR A 77 11.05 0.80 -27.88
N ALA A 78 10.51 1.67 -27.03
CA ALA A 78 10.97 1.79 -25.65
C ALA A 78 10.66 0.53 -24.83
N ARG A 79 11.56 0.14 -23.94
CA ARG A 79 11.27 -0.84 -22.90
C ARG A 79 10.84 -0.11 -21.63
N ILE A 80 9.55 -0.13 -21.34
CA ILE A 80 8.96 0.56 -20.19
C ILE A 80 9.01 -0.38 -18.99
N THR A 81 9.95 -0.11 -18.07
CA THR A 81 10.10 -0.84 -16.80
C THR A 81 9.44 -0.12 -15.62
N ASP A 82 9.27 1.20 -15.73
CA ASP A 82 8.52 2.02 -14.79
C ASP A 82 7.58 2.95 -15.58
N PRO A 83 6.25 2.76 -15.49
CA PRO A 83 5.26 3.59 -16.18
C PRO A 83 5.32 5.08 -15.82
N ASN A 84 5.98 5.46 -14.71
CA ASN A 84 6.09 6.86 -14.27
C ASN A 84 7.28 7.62 -14.89
N THR A 85 8.12 6.97 -15.69
CA THR A 85 9.41 7.55 -16.14
C THR A 85 9.61 7.45 -17.66
N ILE A 86 8.56 7.71 -18.45
CA ILE A 86 8.73 7.86 -19.90
C ILE A 86 9.54 9.11 -20.23
N ALA A 87 10.48 9.00 -21.16
CA ALA A 87 11.36 10.08 -21.58
C ALA A 87 11.00 10.60 -22.98
N VAL A 88 11.23 11.90 -23.20
CA VAL A 88 11.05 12.53 -24.52
C VAL A 88 11.87 11.79 -25.57
N GLY A 89 11.26 11.51 -26.72
CA GLY A 89 11.87 10.76 -27.82
C GLY A 89 11.66 9.25 -27.77
N MET A 90 11.11 8.69 -26.68
CA MET A 90 10.72 7.27 -26.64
C MET A 90 9.63 6.98 -27.65
N LYS A 91 9.81 5.92 -28.45
CA LYS A 91 8.79 5.40 -29.37
C LYS A 91 7.89 4.40 -28.65
N LEU A 92 6.61 4.73 -28.55
CA LEU A 92 5.59 3.93 -27.88
C LEU A 92 4.61 3.34 -28.89
N CYS A 93 4.04 2.20 -28.51
CA CYS A 93 3.00 1.54 -29.27
C CYS A 93 1.63 1.74 -28.64
N ILE A 94 0.68 2.30 -29.39
CA ILE A 94 -0.71 2.46 -28.98
C ILE A 94 -1.52 1.26 -29.51
N PRO A 95 -2.20 0.49 -28.64
CA PRO A 95 -3.05 -0.63 -29.08
C PRO A 95 -4.37 -0.12 -29.69
N ALA A 96 -5.01 -0.95 -30.51
CA ALA A 96 -6.35 -0.63 -31.03
C ALA A 96 -7.39 -0.55 -29.89
N ALA A 97 -8.25 0.47 -29.92
CA ALA A 97 -9.30 0.65 -28.90
C ALA A 97 -10.31 -0.52 -28.95
N GLY A 98 -10.52 -1.19 -27.81
CA GLY A 98 -11.46 -2.31 -27.68
C GLY A 98 -10.92 -3.59 -27.01
N PHE A 99 -9.65 -3.63 -26.60
CA PHE A 99 -9.14 -4.75 -25.81
C PHE A 99 -9.56 -4.64 -24.33
N THR A 100 -10.55 -5.43 -23.94
CA THR A 100 -10.80 -5.79 -22.54
C THR A 100 -10.03 -7.06 -22.22
N ALA A 101 -9.21 -7.05 -21.17
CA ALA A 101 -8.54 -8.25 -20.69
C ALA A 101 -9.58 -9.30 -20.27
N ASN A 102 -9.55 -10.48 -20.89
CA ASN A 102 -10.42 -11.60 -20.58
C ASN A 102 -10.20 -12.08 -19.13
N GLU A 103 -11.31 -12.41 -18.47
CA GLU A 103 -11.35 -13.17 -17.22
C GLU A 103 -10.74 -14.56 -17.41
N GLY A 104 -9.57 -14.80 -16.82
CA GLY A 104 -8.93 -16.11 -16.76
C GLY A 104 -9.32 -16.84 -15.48
N GLY A 105 -10.23 -17.82 -15.58
CA GLY A 105 -10.48 -18.81 -14.52
C GLY A 105 -9.23 -19.65 -14.19
N PRO A 106 -9.26 -20.40 -13.08
CA PRO A 106 -8.06 -20.98 -12.48
C PRO A 106 -7.47 -22.10 -13.34
N VAL A 107 -6.22 -21.93 -13.77
CA VAL A 107 -5.43 -23.00 -14.36
C VAL A 107 -4.81 -23.81 -13.22
N SER A 108 -5.30 -25.04 -13.04
CA SER A 108 -4.71 -26.03 -12.15
C SER A 108 -3.51 -26.69 -12.86
N VAL A 109 -2.34 -26.69 -12.23
CA VAL A 109 -1.19 -27.52 -12.65
C VAL A 109 -0.63 -28.23 -11.40
N PRO A 110 -0.16 -29.48 -11.52
CA PRO A 110 -0.07 -30.42 -10.42
C PRO A 110 1.16 -30.18 -9.53
N VAL A 111 0.95 -30.32 -8.22
CA VAL A 111 2.01 -30.29 -7.20
C VAL A 111 2.83 -31.57 -7.30
N THR A 112 4.11 -31.43 -7.62
CA THR A 112 5.09 -32.52 -7.50
C THR A 112 5.48 -32.65 -6.02
N GLN A 113 5.27 -33.82 -5.42
CA GLN A 113 5.61 -34.09 -4.02
C GLN A 113 7.15 -34.07 -3.83
N GLN A 114 7.62 -33.24 -2.90
CA GLN A 114 9.00 -33.27 -2.40
C GLN A 114 9.06 -34.16 -1.13
N PRO A 115 10.11 -34.98 -0.95
CA PRO A 115 10.10 -36.05 0.05
C PRO A 115 10.15 -35.54 1.49
N ALA A 116 9.47 -36.30 2.36
CA ALA A 116 9.32 -36.05 3.79
C ALA A 116 10.67 -36.07 4.52
N ASN A 117 11.00 -34.96 5.21
CA ASN A 117 12.06 -34.93 6.20
C ASN A 117 11.52 -35.39 7.56
N THR A 118 12.13 -36.45 8.09
CA THR A 118 11.89 -36.97 9.44
C THR A 118 12.32 -35.94 10.51
N PRO A 119 11.53 -35.71 11.58
CA PRO A 119 11.91 -34.78 12.64
C PRO A 119 12.96 -35.39 13.58
N THR A 120 14.04 -34.65 13.82
CA THR A 120 15.01 -34.90 14.91
C THR A 120 14.43 -34.37 16.23
N PRO A 121 14.58 -35.06 17.38
CA PRO A 121 13.98 -34.64 18.65
C PRO A 121 14.58 -33.33 19.19
N ALA A 122 13.71 -32.40 19.59
CA ALA A 122 14.07 -31.17 20.27
C ALA A 122 14.57 -31.46 21.70
N GLY A 123 15.69 -30.84 22.09
CA GLY A 123 16.14 -30.79 23.47
C GLY A 123 15.18 -29.97 24.35
N PRO A 124 15.18 -30.18 25.67
CA PRO A 124 14.25 -29.51 26.58
C PRO A 124 14.49 -27.98 26.60
N PRO A 125 13.44 -27.16 26.72
CA PRO A 125 13.56 -25.71 26.69
C PRO A 125 14.31 -25.21 27.93
N THR A 126 15.39 -24.45 27.70
CA THR A 126 16.03 -23.65 28.74
C THR A 126 15.05 -22.55 29.16
N ALA A 127 14.68 -22.52 30.44
CA ALA A 127 13.79 -21.52 31.00
C ALA A 127 14.39 -20.11 30.87
N THR A 128 13.70 -19.22 30.17
CA THR A 128 13.95 -17.78 30.16
C THR A 128 13.62 -17.21 31.56
N PRO A 129 14.51 -16.46 32.21
CA PRO A 129 14.18 -15.82 33.48
C PRO A 129 13.11 -14.73 33.25
N PRO A 130 12.21 -14.52 34.23
CA PRO A 130 11.17 -13.48 34.13
C PRO A 130 11.80 -12.08 34.09
N PRO A 131 11.11 -11.08 33.50
CA PRO A 131 11.65 -9.73 33.40
C PRO A 131 11.84 -9.14 34.79
N THR A 132 13.09 -8.81 35.12
CA THR A 132 13.44 -8.01 36.28
C THR A 132 12.83 -6.62 36.10
N ALA A 133 11.96 -6.21 37.03
CA ALA A 133 11.44 -4.86 37.07
C ALA A 133 12.58 -3.86 37.27
N THR A 134 12.87 -3.04 36.25
CA THR A 134 13.78 -1.90 36.35
C THR A 134 13.09 -0.78 37.16
N PRO A 135 13.79 -0.09 38.09
CA PRO A 135 13.18 0.95 38.90
C PRO A 135 12.76 2.15 38.05
N ALA A 136 11.54 2.63 38.26
CA ALA A 136 11.00 3.83 37.64
C ALA A 136 11.71 5.10 38.16
N GLY A 137 12.80 5.49 37.52
CA GLY A 137 13.21 6.89 37.44
C GLY A 137 12.60 7.48 36.17
N ARG A 138 11.60 8.38 36.29
CA ARG A 138 11.09 9.10 35.12
C ARG A 138 12.19 10.04 34.63
N VAL A 139 12.79 9.71 33.48
CA VAL A 139 13.66 10.63 32.74
C VAL A 139 12.81 11.86 32.40
N ALA A 140 13.32 13.06 32.68
CA ALA A 140 12.62 14.29 32.33
C ALA A 140 12.55 14.41 30.80
N VAL A 141 11.43 14.90 30.26
CA VAL A 141 11.23 15.01 28.80
C VAL A 141 12.33 15.84 28.13
N GLY A 142 12.92 16.81 28.84
CA GLY A 142 14.04 17.64 28.34
C GLY A 142 15.36 16.89 28.13
N ASP A 143 15.51 15.70 28.71
CA ASP A 143 16.70 14.86 28.57
C ASP A 143 16.55 13.78 27.49
N LEU A 144 15.34 13.64 26.92
CA LEU A 144 15.07 12.66 25.88
C LEU A 144 15.51 13.18 24.50
N HIS A 145 16.18 12.31 23.74
CA HIS A 145 16.48 12.61 22.34
C HIS A 145 15.19 12.73 21.51
N SER A 146 15.18 13.64 20.53
CA SER A 146 13.97 13.99 19.76
C SER A 146 13.44 12.86 18.86
N LEU A 147 14.25 11.84 18.58
CA LEU A 147 13.80 10.62 17.90
C LEU A 147 13.12 9.60 18.80
N THR A 148 13.12 9.76 20.12
CA THR A 148 12.46 8.78 21.00
C THR A 148 10.94 8.88 20.86
N ILE A 149 10.23 7.75 20.97
CA ILE A 149 8.77 7.73 20.94
C ILE A 149 8.20 8.46 22.16
N GLU A 150 8.84 8.33 23.32
CA GLU A 150 8.44 9.03 24.56
C GLU A 150 8.58 10.55 24.43
N TRP A 151 9.66 11.05 23.82
CA TRP A 151 9.76 12.49 23.51
C TRP A 151 8.61 12.93 22.61
N ALA A 152 8.31 12.15 21.56
CA ALA A 152 7.26 12.48 20.60
C ALA A 152 5.86 12.45 21.24
N ARG A 153 5.58 11.52 22.16
CA ARG A 153 4.32 11.44 22.92
C ARG A 153 4.15 12.61 23.90
N ALA A 154 5.25 13.18 24.39
CA ALA A 154 5.23 14.34 25.27
C ALA A 154 5.02 15.68 24.53
N GLN A 155 5.11 15.69 23.19
CA GLN A 155 4.89 16.90 22.40
C GLN A 155 3.40 17.19 22.17
N SER A 156 3.11 18.44 21.77
CA SER A 156 1.80 18.85 21.29
C SER A 156 1.81 19.05 19.78
N TYR A 157 0.77 18.56 19.12
CA TYR A 157 0.56 18.69 17.66
C TYR A 157 -0.75 19.43 17.42
N PRO A 158 -0.80 20.77 17.60
CA PRO A 158 -2.05 21.51 17.54
C PRO A 158 -2.64 21.60 16.13
N GLY A 159 -1.84 21.35 15.09
CA GLY A 159 -2.22 21.65 13.71
C GLY A 159 -2.53 23.13 13.50
N SER A 160 -3.23 23.44 12.42
CA SER A 160 -3.81 24.76 12.16
C SER A 160 -5.01 24.63 11.24
N GLU A 161 -5.68 25.76 10.98
CA GLU A 161 -6.59 25.86 9.84
C GLU A 161 -5.88 25.45 8.53
N ILE A 162 -6.61 24.71 7.69
CA ILE A 162 -6.18 24.39 6.33
C ILE A 162 -6.57 25.54 5.41
N VAL A 163 -5.58 26.18 4.80
CA VAL A 163 -5.77 27.30 3.87
C VAL A 163 -5.77 26.77 2.45
N VAL A 164 -6.78 27.14 1.65
CA VAL A 164 -6.81 26.85 0.20
C VAL A 164 -5.98 27.88 -0.54
N GLU A 165 -4.87 27.43 -1.12
CA GLU A 165 -3.94 28.27 -1.88
C GLU A 165 -4.34 28.33 -3.36
N GLN A 166 -4.80 27.20 -3.90
CA GLN A 166 -5.22 27.09 -5.28
C GLN A 166 -6.29 26.01 -5.44
N VAL A 167 -7.34 26.32 -6.21
CA VAL A 167 -8.29 25.33 -6.70
C VAL A 167 -7.69 24.63 -7.93
N LEU A 168 -7.63 23.31 -7.91
CA LEU A 168 -7.08 22.49 -9.00
C LEU A 168 -8.21 21.89 -9.84
N THR A 169 -7.87 21.37 -11.02
CA THR A 169 -8.83 20.61 -11.84
C THR A 169 -9.41 19.45 -11.02
N PRO A 170 -10.75 19.34 -10.91
CA PRO A 170 -11.38 18.29 -10.11
C PRO A 170 -11.11 16.89 -10.66
N GLY A 171 -11.24 15.89 -9.80
CA GLY A 171 -11.28 14.49 -10.21
C GLY A 171 -12.67 14.09 -10.69
N ALA A 172 -12.89 12.78 -10.86
CA ALA A 172 -14.16 12.28 -11.41
C ALA A 172 -15.38 12.55 -10.50
N ASN A 173 -15.21 12.43 -9.20
CA ASN A 173 -16.26 12.62 -8.18
C ASN A 173 -15.70 13.26 -6.90
N TYR A 174 -14.69 14.12 -7.03
CA TYR A 174 -14.09 14.82 -5.91
C TYR A 174 -13.42 16.13 -6.36
N GLN A 175 -13.39 17.11 -5.48
CA GLN A 175 -12.66 18.37 -5.66
C GLN A 175 -11.19 18.21 -5.26
N ARG A 176 -10.31 19.03 -5.86
CA ARG A 176 -8.86 19.03 -5.61
C ARG A 176 -8.37 20.43 -5.30
N TYR A 177 -7.50 20.53 -4.31
CA TYR A 177 -6.95 21.81 -3.85
C TYR A 177 -5.47 21.66 -3.54
N LEU A 178 -4.68 22.66 -3.91
CA LEU A 178 -3.41 22.93 -3.26
C LEU A 178 -3.72 23.71 -1.99
N THR A 179 -3.24 23.22 -0.86
CA THR A 179 -3.53 23.77 0.45
C THR A 179 -2.25 23.96 1.26
N SER A 180 -2.35 24.67 2.38
CA SER A 180 -1.29 24.74 3.38
C SER A 180 -1.82 24.67 4.81
N TYR A 181 -0.95 24.29 5.74
CA TYR A 181 -1.16 24.28 7.18
C TYR A 181 0.15 24.60 7.91
N ARG A 182 0.11 24.76 9.23
CA ARG A 182 1.29 25.06 10.05
C ARG A 182 1.83 23.82 10.76
N SER A 183 3.15 23.70 10.79
CA SER A 183 3.90 22.72 11.58
C SER A 183 5.18 23.37 12.11
N GLU A 184 5.32 23.48 13.44
CA GLU A 184 6.48 24.12 14.09
C GLU A 184 6.81 25.53 13.53
N GLY A 185 5.77 26.31 13.21
CA GLY A 185 5.90 27.65 12.63
C GLY A 185 6.06 27.68 11.10
N LEU A 186 6.41 26.56 10.48
CA LEU A 186 6.57 26.43 9.03
C LEU A 186 5.21 26.33 8.33
N LYS A 187 5.09 26.95 7.15
CA LYS A 187 4.00 26.74 6.20
C LYS A 187 4.28 25.47 5.40
N ILE A 188 3.51 24.41 5.66
CA ILE A 188 3.61 23.13 4.97
C ILE A 188 2.48 23.02 3.95
N TYR A 189 2.80 22.70 2.71
CA TYR A 189 1.82 22.51 1.65
C TYR A 189 1.31 21.07 1.62
N ALA A 190 0.10 20.91 1.11
CA ALA A 190 -0.54 19.62 0.95
C ALA A 190 -1.50 19.61 -0.24
N LEU A 191 -1.59 18.44 -0.91
CA LEU A 191 -2.72 18.15 -1.79
C LEU A 191 -3.90 17.70 -0.93
N LEU A 192 -5.02 18.42 -1.05
CA LEU A 192 -6.30 18.05 -0.44
C LEU A 192 -7.28 17.59 -1.53
N THR A 193 -7.94 16.46 -1.31
CA THR A 193 -9.10 16.05 -2.09
C THR A 193 -10.33 15.92 -1.20
N VAL A 194 -11.48 16.40 -1.68
CA VAL A 194 -12.75 16.34 -0.95
C VAL A 194 -13.79 15.64 -1.82
N PRO A 195 -14.41 14.53 -1.36
CA PRO A 195 -15.44 13.83 -2.14
C PRO A 195 -16.64 14.72 -2.48
N ASN A 196 -17.20 14.51 -3.67
CA ASN A 196 -18.47 15.10 -4.08
C ASN A 196 -19.65 14.26 -3.55
N GLY A 197 -20.83 14.87 -3.48
CA GLY A 197 -22.07 14.20 -3.11
C GLY A 197 -22.51 14.47 -1.67
N PRO A 198 -23.51 13.73 -1.16
CA PRO A 198 -24.05 13.97 0.18
C PRO A 198 -23.02 13.60 1.25
N LYS A 199 -22.47 14.62 1.91
CA LYS A 199 -21.57 14.47 3.06
C LYS A 199 -22.27 13.67 4.17
N PRO A 200 -21.61 12.66 4.78
CA PRO A 200 -22.15 11.98 5.96
C PRO A 200 -22.43 12.97 7.09
N ALA A 201 -23.42 12.67 7.94
CA ALA A 201 -23.84 13.59 9.01
C ALA A 201 -22.69 13.99 9.97
N THR A 202 -21.71 13.11 10.16
CA THR A 202 -20.54 13.35 11.03
C THR A 202 -19.33 13.91 10.28
N GLY A 203 -19.41 14.08 8.96
CA GLY A 203 -18.28 14.40 8.08
C GLY A 203 -17.75 13.20 7.30
N TRP A 204 -16.89 13.45 6.31
CA TRP A 204 -16.19 12.43 5.55
C TRP A 204 -15.08 11.78 6.39
N PRO A 205 -14.87 10.45 6.30
CA PRO A 205 -13.63 9.87 6.81
C PRO A 205 -12.43 10.42 6.04
N ALA A 206 -11.27 10.50 6.69
CA ALA A 206 -10.07 11.07 6.08
C ALA A 206 -8.89 10.09 6.12
N ILE A 207 -8.01 10.21 5.12
CA ILE A 207 -6.75 9.49 5.03
C ILE A 207 -5.63 10.51 4.93
N ILE A 208 -4.71 10.50 5.90
CA ILE A 208 -3.43 11.19 5.75
C ILE A 208 -2.53 10.31 4.87
N PHE A 209 -2.13 10.85 3.73
CA PHE A 209 -1.37 10.15 2.72
C PHE A 209 0.12 10.48 2.86
N ASN A 210 0.87 9.57 3.48
CA ASN A 210 2.29 9.69 3.69
C ASN A 210 3.06 9.16 2.48
N HIS A 211 3.61 10.06 1.65
CA HIS A 211 4.37 9.66 0.48
C HIS A 211 5.78 9.14 0.85
N GLY A 212 6.37 8.36 -0.05
CA GLY A 212 7.76 7.91 0.04
C GLY A 212 8.74 9.05 -0.24
N TYR A 213 10.04 8.81 0.02
CA TYR A 213 11.05 9.83 -0.24
C TYR A 213 11.17 10.09 -1.75
N ILE A 214 11.05 11.36 -2.12
CA ILE A 214 11.31 11.86 -3.47
C ILE A 214 12.27 13.03 -3.28
N PRO A 215 13.40 13.11 -4.01
CA PRO A 215 14.32 14.24 -3.87
C PRO A 215 13.56 15.58 -3.98
N PRO A 216 13.77 16.54 -3.06
CA PRO A 216 13.05 17.81 -3.03
C PRO A 216 12.96 18.51 -4.39
N GLU A 217 14.06 18.51 -5.15
CA GLU A 217 14.16 19.18 -6.45
C GLU A 217 13.24 18.55 -7.50
N GLN A 218 12.90 17.27 -7.32
CA GLN A 218 12.01 16.48 -8.19
C GLN A 218 10.58 16.39 -7.66
N TYR A 219 10.33 16.69 -6.39
CA TYR A 219 9.01 16.56 -5.79
C TYR A 219 8.07 17.67 -6.28
N ARG A 220 6.86 17.29 -6.67
CA ARG A 220 5.76 18.21 -7.01
C ARG A 220 4.47 17.71 -6.37
N THR A 221 3.71 18.61 -5.75
CA THR A 221 2.49 18.31 -4.98
C THR A 221 1.42 17.57 -5.78
N THR A 222 1.34 17.83 -7.09
CA THR A 222 0.29 17.28 -7.97
C THR A 222 0.76 16.12 -8.85
N GLU A 223 2.04 15.74 -8.74
CA GLU A 223 2.65 14.64 -9.49
C GLU A 223 2.93 13.45 -8.57
N ARG A 224 3.17 12.29 -9.19
CA ARG A 224 3.36 10.97 -8.54
C ARG A 224 2.17 10.60 -7.64
N TYR A 225 1.98 9.32 -7.37
CA TYR A 225 0.85 8.83 -6.56
C TYR A 225 -0.57 9.22 -7.04
N VAL A 226 -0.73 9.71 -8.27
CA VAL A 226 -2.02 10.21 -8.78
C VAL A 226 -3.11 9.14 -8.69
N ALA A 227 -2.81 7.91 -9.13
CA ALA A 227 -3.73 6.78 -9.09
C ALA A 227 -4.08 6.34 -7.65
N TYR A 228 -3.17 6.56 -6.69
CA TYR A 228 -3.35 6.17 -5.29
C TYR A 228 -4.29 7.14 -4.58
N VAL A 229 -4.05 8.44 -4.76
CA VAL A 229 -4.92 9.51 -4.26
C VAL A 229 -6.31 9.40 -4.89
N ASP A 230 -6.39 9.16 -6.21
CA ASP A 230 -7.65 8.93 -6.92
C ASP A 230 -8.40 7.71 -6.34
N GLY A 231 -7.71 6.59 -6.11
CA GLY A 231 -8.30 5.38 -5.53
C GLY A 231 -9.03 5.63 -4.21
N PHE A 232 -8.44 6.39 -3.29
CA PHE A 232 -9.10 6.73 -2.03
C PHE A 232 -10.16 7.83 -2.18
N ALA A 233 -9.86 8.90 -2.91
CA ALA A 233 -10.78 10.03 -3.08
C ALA A 233 -12.10 9.61 -3.74
N ARG A 234 -12.02 8.75 -4.76
CA ARG A 234 -13.21 8.21 -5.45
C ARG A 234 -14.09 7.33 -4.57
N ASN A 235 -13.50 6.74 -3.53
CA ASN A 235 -14.19 5.89 -2.57
C ASN A 235 -14.68 6.67 -1.34
N GLY A 236 -14.85 8.00 -1.44
CA GLY A 236 -15.52 8.78 -0.41
C GLY A 236 -14.64 9.08 0.80
N TYR A 237 -13.33 9.24 0.60
CA TYR A 237 -12.39 9.72 1.60
C TYR A 237 -11.92 11.13 1.28
N ILE A 238 -11.82 11.97 2.30
CA ILE A 238 -10.90 13.10 2.23
C ILE A 238 -9.48 12.53 2.19
N VAL A 239 -8.69 12.92 1.21
CA VAL A 239 -7.27 12.55 1.14
C VAL A 239 -6.46 13.81 1.35
N PHE A 240 -5.63 13.79 2.39
CA PHE A 240 -4.74 14.90 2.71
C PHE A 240 -3.30 14.41 2.62
N ARG A 241 -2.60 14.83 1.58
CA ARG A 241 -1.21 14.44 1.30
C ARG A 241 -0.29 15.61 1.62
N PRO A 242 0.27 15.70 2.84
CA PRO A 242 1.28 16.70 3.14
C PRO A 242 2.53 16.47 2.28
N ASP A 243 3.14 17.56 1.82
CA ASP A 243 4.38 17.51 1.06
C ASP A 243 5.60 17.24 1.97
N TYR A 244 5.48 17.49 3.27
CA TYR A 244 6.55 17.62 4.27
C TYR A 244 7.41 18.88 4.09
N ARG A 245 8.06 19.31 5.17
CA ARG A 245 9.01 20.43 5.14
C ARG A 245 10.13 20.21 4.12
N GLY A 246 10.51 21.28 3.43
CA GLY A 246 11.53 21.27 2.37
C GLY A 246 11.13 20.55 1.08
N HIS A 247 9.86 20.21 0.88
CA HIS A 247 9.34 19.61 -0.36
C HIS A 247 8.24 20.48 -0.97
N GLY A 248 8.17 20.48 -2.30
CA GLY A 248 7.13 21.22 -3.03
C GLY A 248 7.23 22.71 -2.72
N PHE A 249 6.15 23.28 -2.22
CA PHE A 249 6.12 24.69 -1.78
C PHE A 249 6.30 24.85 -0.26
N SER A 250 6.48 23.76 0.49
CA SER A 250 6.66 23.79 1.94
C SER A 250 7.94 24.50 2.35
N GLU A 251 7.85 25.32 3.39
CA GLU A 251 9.00 25.94 4.05
C GLU A 251 9.85 24.88 4.79
N GLY A 252 11.03 25.30 5.24
CA GLY A 252 11.97 24.47 6.00
C GLY A 252 12.89 23.63 5.13
N GLU A 253 13.66 22.76 5.78
CA GLU A 253 14.72 21.97 5.15
C GLU A 253 14.37 20.48 5.10
N ALA A 254 14.73 19.82 4.00
CA ALA A 254 14.49 18.39 3.86
C ALA A 254 15.54 17.58 4.65
N THR A 255 15.19 17.16 5.87
CA THR A 255 16.09 16.43 6.79
C THR A 255 16.00 14.90 6.64
N GLY A 256 15.00 14.39 5.92
CA GLY A 256 14.76 12.96 5.71
C GLY A 256 13.89 12.33 6.80
N GLY A 257 13.43 11.09 6.59
CA GLY A 257 12.43 10.45 7.46
C GLY A 257 12.96 9.58 8.59
N TYR A 258 14.28 9.40 8.73
CA TYR A 258 14.87 8.41 9.66
C TYR A 258 15.90 8.97 10.65
N GLY A 259 16.41 10.18 10.41
CA GLY A 259 17.42 10.82 11.27
C GLY A 259 16.84 11.93 12.15
N THR A 260 15.62 12.36 11.87
CA THR A 260 14.93 13.45 12.56
C THR A 260 13.44 13.12 12.67
N PRO A 261 12.71 13.69 13.65
CA PRO A 261 11.27 13.49 13.80
C PRO A 261 10.44 14.36 12.85
N ASP A 262 11.06 15.31 12.16
CA ASP A 262 10.45 16.37 11.34
C ASP A 262 9.25 15.96 10.50
N TYR A 263 9.38 14.94 9.65
CA TYR A 263 8.27 14.50 8.77
C TYR A 263 7.14 13.81 9.55
N THR A 264 7.47 13.17 10.69
CA THR A 264 6.46 12.63 11.59
C THR A 264 5.71 13.75 12.29
N ILE A 265 6.41 14.82 12.71
CA ILE A 265 5.80 16.02 13.30
C ILE A 265 4.88 16.69 12.29
N ASP A 266 5.32 16.85 11.04
CA ASP A 266 4.50 17.41 9.95
C ASP A 266 3.25 16.57 9.71
N ALA A 267 3.35 15.23 9.72
CA ALA A 267 2.22 14.33 9.56
C ALA A 267 1.25 14.37 10.76
N LEU A 268 1.74 14.48 12.00
CA LEU A 268 0.90 14.58 13.19
C LEU A 268 0.17 15.95 13.26
N ASN A 269 0.83 17.04 12.86
CA ASN A 269 0.15 18.33 12.69
C ASN A 269 -0.87 18.29 11.53
N ALA A 270 -0.62 17.51 10.48
CA ALA A 270 -1.61 17.27 9.42
C ALA A 270 -2.84 16.51 9.93
N VAL A 271 -2.67 15.50 10.78
CA VAL A 271 -3.79 14.82 11.47
C VAL A 271 -4.63 15.84 12.24
N ALA A 272 -3.98 16.68 13.05
CA ALA A 272 -4.67 17.70 13.85
C ALA A 272 -5.37 18.77 13.00
N ALA A 273 -4.77 19.21 11.89
CA ALA A 273 -5.38 20.15 10.94
C ALA A 273 -6.61 19.53 10.25
N VAL A 274 -6.51 18.27 9.82
CA VAL A 274 -7.61 17.53 9.18
C VAL A 274 -8.77 17.29 10.15
N LYS A 275 -8.51 17.04 11.45
CA LYS A 275 -9.56 16.97 12.48
C LYS A 275 -10.37 18.27 12.60
N GLN A 276 -9.75 19.42 12.33
CA GLN A 276 -10.39 20.73 12.41
C GLN A 276 -11.10 21.13 11.12
N TYR A 277 -10.88 20.40 10.02
CA TYR A 277 -11.48 20.70 8.73
C TYR A 277 -12.99 20.41 8.74
N ALA A 278 -13.81 21.39 8.36
CA ALA A 278 -15.26 21.38 8.53
C ALA A 278 -16.01 20.22 7.83
N ASP A 279 -15.38 19.60 6.82
CA ASP A 279 -15.96 18.47 6.10
C ASP A 279 -15.48 17.11 6.60
N THR A 280 -14.52 17.06 7.53
CA THR A 280 -13.97 15.83 8.08
C THR A 280 -14.76 15.35 9.29
N ASP A 281 -14.92 14.03 9.42
CA ASP A 281 -15.26 13.40 10.70
C ASP A 281 -13.98 13.22 11.54
N PRO A 282 -13.80 13.98 12.64
CA PRO A 282 -12.55 13.99 13.40
C PRO A 282 -12.25 12.66 14.10
N ASN A 283 -13.21 11.74 14.17
CA ASN A 283 -13.04 10.42 14.80
C ASN A 283 -12.73 9.31 13.78
N ARG A 284 -12.65 9.63 12.48
CA ARG A 284 -12.48 8.66 11.39
C ARG A 284 -11.29 9.01 10.51
N ILE A 285 -10.11 8.99 11.10
CA ILE A 285 -8.86 9.29 10.41
C ILE A 285 -8.01 8.03 10.37
N GLY A 286 -7.61 7.65 9.16
CA GLY A 286 -6.60 6.64 8.91
C GLY A 286 -5.34 7.24 8.29
N MET A 287 -4.31 6.42 8.15
CA MET A 287 -3.09 6.78 7.43
C MET A 287 -2.76 5.74 6.37
N TRP A 288 -2.33 6.22 5.20
CA TRP A 288 -1.73 5.38 4.18
C TRP A 288 -0.26 5.79 4.02
N GLY A 289 0.65 4.83 3.90
CA GLY A 289 2.08 5.11 3.72
C GLY A 289 2.76 4.21 2.69
N HIS A 290 3.67 4.77 1.88
CA HIS A 290 4.54 4.02 0.96
C HIS A 290 6.01 4.22 1.27
N SER A 291 6.81 3.16 1.33
CA SER A 291 8.27 3.26 1.52
C SER A 291 8.61 4.02 2.81
N MET A 292 9.31 5.16 2.74
CA MET A 292 9.50 6.09 3.87
C MET A 292 8.18 6.51 4.52
N GLY A 293 7.11 6.71 3.75
CA GLY A 293 5.80 7.03 4.28
C GLY A 293 5.23 5.91 5.16
N GLY A 294 5.64 4.65 4.93
CA GLY A 294 5.33 3.53 5.82
C GLY A 294 5.99 3.65 7.20
N HIS A 295 7.23 4.15 7.25
CA HIS A 295 7.92 4.47 8.50
C HIS A 295 7.15 5.53 9.29
N ILE A 296 6.78 6.62 8.61
CA ILE A 296 6.02 7.73 9.19
C ILE A 296 4.67 7.23 9.71
N THR A 297 3.93 6.46 8.91
CA THR A 297 2.63 5.88 9.31
C THR A 297 2.76 5.03 10.57
N LEU A 298 3.67 4.05 10.60
CA LEU A 298 3.84 3.17 11.76
C LEU A 298 4.23 3.96 13.01
N ARG A 299 5.17 4.90 12.85
CA ARG A 299 5.66 5.74 13.94
C ARG A 299 4.56 6.65 14.49
N SER A 300 3.77 7.30 13.63
CA SER A 300 2.62 8.11 14.04
C SER A 300 1.57 7.30 14.80
N MET A 301 1.32 6.04 14.41
CA MET A 301 0.33 5.18 15.06
C MET A 301 0.73 4.71 16.47
N VAL A 302 2.02 4.64 16.80
CA VAL A 302 2.45 4.38 18.19
C VAL A 302 2.56 5.67 19.03
N ILE A 303 2.49 6.84 18.39
CA ILE A 303 2.52 8.15 19.05
C ILE A 303 1.12 8.67 19.36
N SER A 304 0.15 8.47 18.46
CA SER A 304 -1.17 9.10 18.53
C SER A 304 -2.33 8.12 18.36
N ASP A 305 -3.26 8.19 19.32
CA ASP A 305 -4.54 7.48 19.32
C ASP A 305 -5.58 8.06 18.36
N ASP A 306 -5.29 9.21 17.73
CA ASP A 306 -6.20 9.82 16.75
C ASP A 306 -6.27 9.02 15.44
N ILE A 307 -5.25 8.21 15.15
CA ILE A 307 -5.15 7.40 13.94
C ILE A 307 -5.81 6.05 14.19
N LYS A 308 -6.90 5.75 13.49
CA LYS A 308 -7.73 4.57 13.78
C LYS A 308 -7.30 3.32 13.02
N VAL A 309 -6.54 3.47 11.94
CA VAL A 309 -6.15 2.38 11.05
C VAL A 309 -5.00 2.82 10.12
N GLY A 310 -4.09 1.89 9.83
CA GLY A 310 -2.95 2.12 8.93
C GLY A 310 -2.93 1.17 7.73
N VAL A 311 -2.58 1.66 6.55
CA VAL A 311 -2.25 0.83 5.38
C VAL A 311 -0.85 1.19 4.92
N ILE A 312 0.03 0.20 4.81
CA ILE A 312 1.45 0.40 4.50
C ILE A 312 1.86 -0.45 3.30
N TRP A 313 2.34 0.21 2.25
CA TRP A 313 2.85 -0.42 1.05
C TRP A 313 4.38 -0.33 1.04
N ALA A 314 5.06 -1.47 0.85
CA ALA A 314 6.51 -1.57 0.74
C ALA A 314 7.27 -0.73 1.79
N GLY A 315 6.77 -0.74 3.03
CA GLY A 315 7.16 0.25 4.04
C GLY A 315 8.50 -0.04 4.70
N VAL A 316 9.24 1.01 5.04
CA VAL A 316 10.45 0.93 5.88
C VAL A 316 10.04 0.79 7.35
N VAL A 317 9.63 -0.42 7.72
CA VAL A 317 8.93 -0.70 8.99
C VAL A 317 9.67 -1.65 9.93
N ALA A 318 10.94 -1.97 9.64
CA ALA A 318 11.77 -2.72 10.56
C ALA A 318 12.33 -1.82 11.68
N SER A 319 12.80 -2.46 12.75
CA SER A 319 13.45 -1.77 13.88
C SER A 319 14.71 -1.04 13.41
N TYR A 320 15.16 0.01 14.10
CA TYR A 320 16.40 0.69 13.72
C TYR A 320 17.63 -0.25 13.69
N PRO A 321 17.82 -1.19 14.63
CA PRO A 321 18.84 -2.23 14.51
C PRO A 321 18.76 -3.03 13.20
N ASP A 322 17.56 -3.39 12.76
CA ASP A 322 17.36 -4.07 11.48
C ASP A 322 17.62 -3.15 10.28
N LEU A 323 17.27 -1.87 10.37
CA LEU A 323 17.58 -0.88 9.32
C LEU A 323 19.10 -0.67 9.17
N LEU A 324 19.87 -0.83 10.24
CA LEU A 324 21.33 -0.77 10.22
C LEU A 324 21.93 -2.04 9.61
N ASN A 325 21.47 -3.21 10.04
CA ASN A 325 22.11 -4.49 9.73
C ASN A 325 21.60 -5.13 8.44
N ASN A 326 20.31 -4.97 8.15
CA ASN A 326 19.58 -5.73 7.13
C ASN A 326 19.11 -4.88 5.96
N TRP A 327 19.32 -3.56 5.99
CA TRP A 327 19.02 -2.67 4.85
C TRP A 327 20.26 -2.26 4.07
N ARG A 328 20.88 -3.22 3.37
CA ARG A 328 22.01 -2.94 2.48
C ARG A 328 21.47 -2.66 1.09
N ARG A 329 21.44 -1.39 0.67
CA ARG A 329 21.18 -1.05 -0.73
C ARG A 329 22.39 -1.51 -1.55
N SER A 330 22.28 -2.66 -2.21
CA SER A 330 23.24 -3.03 -3.25
C SER A 330 23.14 -1.98 -4.35
N SER A 331 24.10 -1.06 -4.43
CA SER A 331 24.25 -0.21 -5.61
C SER A 331 25.70 -0.26 -6.07
N PRO A 332 25.97 -0.82 -7.27
CA PRO A 332 27.31 -0.85 -7.88
C PRO A 332 27.80 0.52 -8.37
N ASN A 333 26.98 1.57 -8.30
CA ASN A 333 27.35 2.90 -8.78
C ASN A 333 27.64 3.86 -7.63
N PRO A 334 28.71 4.69 -7.72
CA PRO A 334 28.89 5.81 -6.82
C PRO A 334 27.67 6.71 -6.93
N ALA A 335 27.15 7.12 -5.77
CA ALA A 335 25.95 7.92 -5.70
C ALA A 335 26.06 9.22 -6.51
N PRO A 336 24.98 9.66 -7.19
CA PRO A 336 24.94 10.99 -7.76
C PRO A 336 25.15 12.04 -6.64
N PRO A 337 25.86 13.17 -6.91
CA PRO A 337 26.25 14.15 -5.89
C PRO A 337 25.09 14.90 -5.21
N ALA A 338 23.84 14.64 -5.60
CA ALA A 338 22.67 15.42 -5.23
C ALA A 338 21.70 14.72 -4.27
N VAL A 339 21.98 13.49 -3.81
CA VAL A 339 21.29 12.99 -2.61
C VAL A 339 21.99 13.64 -1.43
N SER A 340 21.31 14.55 -0.74
CA SER A 340 21.92 15.26 0.39
C SER A 340 22.59 14.24 1.32
N SER A 341 23.81 14.57 1.75
CA SER A 341 24.63 13.77 2.66
C SER A 341 23.86 13.26 3.89
N SER A 342 22.72 13.88 4.23
CA SER A 342 21.84 13.63 5.37
C SER A 342 21.18 12.24 5.36
N ALA A 343 20.73 11.70 4.21
CA ALA A 343 20.02 10.41 4.16
C ALA A 343 20.93 9.19 4.44
N ARG A 344 22.25 9.32 4.22
CA ARG A 344 23.26 8.32 4.61
C ARG A 344 23.88 8.62 5.98
N ARG A 345 23.87 9.88 6.41
CA ARG A 345 24.47 10.30 7.68
C ARG A 345 23.74 9.80 8.91
N TRP A 346 22.42 9.57 8.87
CA TRP A 346 21.71 9.25 10.11
C TRP A 346 22.28 8.02 10.81
N ARG A 347 22.66 6.97 10.04
CA ARG A 347 23.29 5.76 10.59
C ARG A 347 24.59 6.11 11.31
N GLU A 348 25.49 6.79 10.61
CA GLU A 348 26.80 7.19 11.15
C GLU A 348 26.69 8.18 12.30
N VAL A 349 25.79 9.15 12.21
CA VAL A 349 25.57 10.19 13.23
C VAL A 349 25.03 9.56 14.50
N LEU A 350 23.95 8.78 14.40
CA LEU A 350 23.35 8.14 15.56
C LEU A 350 24.28 7.09 16.17
N THR A 351 24.97 6.27 15.36
CA THR A 351 25.96 5.31 15.90
C THR A 351 27.14 6.01 16.57
N ARG A 352 27.63 7.13 16.02
CA ARG A 352 28.72 7.90 16.64
C ARG A 352 28.30 8.56 17.95
N GLU A 353 27.06 9.03 18.04
CA GLU A 353 26.56 9.76 19.21
C GLU A 353 26.05 8.82 20.31
N TYR A 354 25.41 7.71 19.95
CA TYR A 354 24.72 6.82 20.88
C TYR A 354 25.30 5.42 20.96
N GLY A 355 26.29 5.07 20.14
CA GLY A 355 26.85 3.72 20.03
C GLY A 355 26.05 2.82 19.09
N THR A 356 26.58 1.63 18.85
CA THR A 356 25.93 0.55 18.09
C THR A 356 24.69 -0.01 18.83
N PRO A 357 23.78 -0.73 18.14
CA PRO A 357 22.70 -1.48 18.78
C PRO A 357 23.16 -2.40 19.92
N GLU A 358 24.35 -2.97 19.82
CA GLU A 358 24.94 -3.83 20.84
C GLU A 358 25.45 -3.04 22.06
N GLU A 359 25.98 -1.83 21.84
CA GLU A 359 26.50 -0.96 22.90
C GLU A 359 25.39 -0.21 23.65
N ASN A 360 24.30 0.16 22.96
CA ASN A 360 23.20 0.95 23.55
C ASN A 360 21.82 0.46 23.09
N PRO A 361 21.41 -0.77 23.43
CA PRO A 361 20.15 -1.35 22.98
C PRO A 361 18.92 -0.55 23.42
N GLU A 362 18.98 0.13 24.57
CA GLU A 362 17.87 0.93 25.11
C GLU A 362 17.56 2.15 24.22
N PHE A 363 18.58 2.88 23.77
CA PHE A 363 18.39 4.00 22.85
C PHE A 363 17.76 3.53 21.53
N TRP A 364 18.31 2.49 20.91
CA TRP A 364 17.82 2.00 19.63
C TRP A 364 16.39 1.43 19.72
N ALA A 365 16.02 0.82 20.85
CA ALA A 365 14.64 0.44 21.14
C ALA A 365 13.73 1.67 21.30
N SER A 366 14.17 2.71 22.01
CA SER A 366 13.37 3.91 22.28
C SER A 366 12.98 4.71 21.04
N ILE A 367 13.73 4.58 19.95
CA ILE A 367 13.44 5.25 18.66
C ILE A 367 12.72 4.32 17.66
N SER A 368 12.63 3.02 17.93
CA SER A 368 12.02 2.01 17.06
C SER A 368 10.54 1.84 17.39
N ALA A 369 9.65 2.15 16.44
CA ALA A 369 8.20 1.95 16.63
C ALA A 369 7.84 0.48 16.97
N ASN A 370 8.65 -0.47 16.50
CA ASN A 370 8.52 -1.90 16.77
C ASN A 370 8.56 -2.25 18.28
N SER A 371 9.24 -1.42 19.09
CA SER A 371 9.29 -1.59 20.55
C SER A 371 8.02 -1.11 21.27
N TYR A 372 7.12 -0.44 20.56
CA TYR A 372 5.90 0.20 21.09
C TYR A 372 4.61 -0.37 20.49
N LEU A 373 4.67 -1.53 19.82
CA LEU A 373 3.50 -2.11 19.15
C LEU A 373 2.37 -2.50 20.11
N ALA A 374 2.69 -2.76 21.39
CA ALA A 374 1.68 -2.96 22.43
C ALA A 374 0.71 -1.75 22.57
N ASP A 375 1.17 -0.56 22.19
CA ASP A 375 0.42 0.70 22.28
C ASP A 375 -0.07 1.18 20.91
N ILE A 376 0.07 0.40 19.84
CA ILE A 376 -0.36 0.85 18.51
C ILE A 376 -1.86 1.15 18.51
N SER A 377 -2.22 2.32 17.99
CA SER A 377 -3.57 2.90 18.09
C SER A 377 -4.66 2.16 17.30
N GLY A 378 -4.27 1.31 16.35
CA GLY A 378 -5.21 0.59 15.51
C GLY A 378 -4.60 -0.54 14.68
N PRO A 379 -5.44 -1.26 13.94
CA PRO A 379 -5.02 -2.33 13.03
C PRO A 379 -4.24 -1.78 11.84
N ILE A 380 -3.35 -2.62 11.28
CA ILE A 380 -2.60 -2.29 10.06
C ILE A 380 -2.82 -3.30 8.94
N GLN A 381 -2.66 -2.87 7.69
CA GLN A 381 -2.59 -3.74 6.52
C GLN A 381 -1.28 -3.49 5.78
N LEU A 382 -0.53 -4.57 5.52
CA LEU A 382 0.78 -4.57 4.89
C LEU A 382 0.70 -5.15 3.48
N HIS A 383 1.33 -4.47 2.53
CA HIS A 383 1.40 -4.88 1.13
C HIS A 383 2.84 -4.81 0.62
N HIS A 384 3.37 -5.90 0.04
CA HIS A 384 4.77 -5.94 -0.37
C HIS A 384 5.00 -6.88 -1.57
N GLY A 385 5.80 -6.44 -2.54
CA GLY A 385 6.18 -7.25 -3.71
C GLY A 385 7.43 -8.10 -3.45
N THR A 386 7.51 -9.31 -3.99
CA THR A 386 8.70 -10.16 -3.77
C THR A 386 9.94 -9.69 -4.54
N ASN A 387 9.76 -8.86 -5.58
CA ASN A 387 10.83 -8.26 -6.37
C ASN A 387 11.05 -6.77 -6.03
N ASP A 388 10.77 -6.38 -4.78
CA ASP A 388 11.10 -5.06 -4.27
C ASP A 388 12.61 -4.93 -4.03
N GLU A 389 13.27 -4.14 -4.88
CA GLU A 389 14.71 -3.85 -4.79
C GLU A 389 15.04 -2.68 -3.86
N SER A 390 14.04 -1.94 -3.38
CA SER A 390 14.20 -0.73 -2.57
C SER A 390 14.09 -1.02 -1.08
N VAL A 391 13.07 -1.78 -0.68
CA VAL A 391 12.81 -2.17 0.70
C VAL A 391 12.74 -3.69 0.78
N PRO A 392 13.54 -4.33 1.64
CA PRO A 392 13.49 -5.77 1.81
C PRO A 392 12.11 -6.28 2.27
N LEU A 393 11.60 -7.31 1.59
CA LEU A 393 10.31 -7.96 1.90
C LEU A 393 10.19 -8.39 3.38
N ASN A 394 11.29 -8.87 3.96
CA ASN A 394 11.35 -9.30 5.35
C ASN A 394 10.97 -8.19 6.33
N PHE A 395 11.06 -6.90 5.99
CA PHE A 395 10.66 -5.82 6.90
C PHE A 395 9.16 -5.87 7.19
N SER A 396 8.33 -6.13 6.18
CA SER A 396 6.88 -6.32 6.39
C SER A 396 6.56 -7.66 7.05
N ALA A 397 7.30 -8.72 6.72
CA ALA A 397 7.12 -10.01 7.38
C ALA A 397 7.43 -9.95 8.89
N TRP A 398 8.55 -9.32 9.28
CA TRP A 398 8.91 -9.14 10.69
C TRP A 398 7.91 -8.28 11.44
N LEU A 399 7.44 -7.17 10.85
CA LEU A 399 6.40 -6.38 11.49
C LEU A 399 5.12 -7.19 11.69
N LYS A 400 4.72 -8.04 10.74
CA LYS A 400 3.56 -8.92 10.89
C LYS A 400 3.74 -9.87 12.08
N GLU A 401 4.89 -10.53 12.17
CA GLU A 401 5.22 -11.44 13.29
C GLU A 401 5.21 -10.69 14.64
N GLN A 402 5.76 -9.48 14.68
CA GLN A 402 5.79 -8.66 15.89
C GLN A 402 4.39 -8.17 16.30
N MET A 403 3.54 -7.82 15.34
CA MET A 403 2.14 -7.48 15.59
C MET A 403 1.37 -8.68 16.16
N ASP A 404 1.59 -9.89 15.62
CA ASP A 404 0.99 -11.11 16.15
C ASP A 404 1.45 -11.41 17.58
N ALA A 405 2.76 -11.26 17.85
CA ALA A 405 3.34 -11.45 19.17
C ALA A 405 2.82 -10.41 20.20
N ALA A 406 2.48 -9.20 19.75
CA ALA A 406 1.85 -8.16 20.55
C ALA A 406 0.32 -8.30 20.64
N GLU A 407 -0.26 -9.37 20.09
CA GLU A 407 -1.71 -9.62 20.00
C GLU A 407 -2.49 -8.47 19.32
N LYS A 408 -1.85 -7.81 18.34
CA LYS A 408 -2.43 -6.74 17.55
C LYS A 408 -2.87 -7.23 16.17
N THR A 409 -3.86 -6.55 15.61
CA THR A 409 -4.41 -6.91 14.30
C THR A 409 -3.54 -6.38 13.18
N ALA A 410 -3.00 -7.29 12.36
CA ALA A 410 -2.33 -6.96 11.11
C ALA A 410 -2.78 -7.90 9.99
N GLU A 411 -3.10 -7.36 8.82
CA GLU A 411 -3.22 -8.12 7.57
C GLU A 411 -1.92 -7.99 6.77
N TYR A 412 -1.50 -9.05 6.08
CA TYR A 412 -0.27 -9.05 5.29
C TYR A 412 -0.47 -9.74 3.95
N TYR A 413 -0.16 -9.01 2.88
CA TYR A 413 -0.28 -9.48 1.50
C TYR A 413 1.07 -9.37 0.78
N VAL A 414 1.52 -10.50 0.25
CA VAL A 414 2.69 -10.62 -0.60
C VAL A 414 2.26 -10.74 -2.05
N TYR A 415 2.93 -10.01 -2.94
CA TYR A 415 2.66 -10.00 -4.37
C TYR A 415 3.86 -10.59 -5.13
N GLU A 416 3.70 -11.82 -5.59
CA GLU A 416 4.78 -12.56 -6.25
C GLU A 416 5.22 -11.87 -7.55
N GLY A 417 6.54 -11.68 -7.70
CA GLY A 417 7.19 -11.03 -8.85
C GLY A 417 6.98 -9.51 -8.94
N ASP A 418 6.20 -8.91 -8.03
CA ASP A 418 5.87 -7.49 -8.11
C ASP A 418 6.96 -6.59 -7.53
N ASN A 419 6.99 -5.34 -7.98
CA ASN A 419 8.02 -4.37 -7.64
C ASN A 419 7.65 -3.49 -6.43
N HIS A 420 8.52 -2.54 -6.09
CA HIS A 420 8.33 -1.59 -4.98
C HIS A 420 6.98 -0.86 -5.03
N ASN A 421 6.46 -0.56 -6.24
CA ASN A 421 5.21 0.18 -6.42
C ASN A 421 3.97 -0.72 -6.55
N LEU A 422 4.15 -2.04 -6.51
CA LEU A 422 3.12 -3.05 -6.79
C LEU A 422 2.49 -2.83 -8.18
N SER A 423 3.32 -2.56 -9.19
CA SER A 423 2.84 -2.12 -10.51
C SER A 423 1.96 -3.16 -11.20
N VAL A 424 2.23 -4.46 -10.98
CA VAL A 424 1.44 -5.55 -11.58
C VAL A 424 0.10 -5.73 -10.86
N ASN A 425 0.12 -5.67 -9.52
CA ASN A 425 -1.04 -5.93 -8.67
C ASN A 425 -1.66 -4.67 -8.07
N PHE A 426 -1.38 -3.50 -8.65
CA PHE A 426 -1.77 -2.19 -8.12
C PHE A 426 -3.27 -2.14 -7.81
N ASN A 427 -4.11 -2.55 -8.77
CA ASN A 427 -5.57 -2.50 -8.61
C ASN A 427 -6.05 -3.43 -7.47
N THR A 428 -5.48 -4.62 -7.35
CA THR A 428 -5.80 -5.57 -6.28
C THR A 428 -5.38 -5.04 -4.92
N ALA A 429 -4.16 -4.48 -4.82
CA ALA A 429 -3.67 -3.86 -3.59
C ALA A 429 -4.53 -2.65 -3.20
N MET A 430 -4.89 -1.79 -4.15
CA MET A 430 -5.74 -0.63 -3.93
C MET A 430 -7.15 -1.02 -3.47
N ALA A 431 -7.77 -2.04 -4.09
CA ALA A 431 -9.07 -2.55 -3.68
C ALA A 431 -9.05 -3.09 -2.24
N ARG A 432 -8.02 -3.85 -1.86
CA ARG A 432 -7.82 -4.33 -0.48
C ARG A 432 -7.63 -3.19 0.51
N SER A 433 -6.85 -2.17 0.13
CA SER A 433 -6.63 -0.97 0.95
C SER A 433 -7.92 -0.21 1.21
N VAL A 434 -8.75 -0.02 0.18
CA VAL A 434 -10.07 0.61 0.32
C VAL A 434 -10.99 -0.24 1.20
N GLU A 435 -11.06 -1.56 0.99
CA GLU A 435 -11.89 -2.45 1.82
C GLU A 435 -11.49 -2.39 3.30
N PHE A 436 -10.18 -2.34 3.57
CA PHE A 436 -9.65 -2.25 4.92
C PHE A 436 -10.03 -0.92 5.58
N PHE A 437 -9.82 0.22 4.90
CA PHE A 437 -10.27 1.50 5.40
C PHE A 437 -11.79 1.55 5.59
N ASP A 438 -12.58 0.97 4.67
CA ASP A 438 -14.04 0.92 4.79
C ASP A 438 -14.46 0.20 6.06
N ARG A 439 -13.79 -0.90 6.40
CA ARG A 439 -14.09 -1.72 7.57
C ARG A 439 -13.91 -0.97 8.90
N TYR A 440 -12.93 -0.08 8.97
CA TYR A 440 -12.54 0.61 10.21
C TYR A 440 -12.98 2.07 10.29
N LEU A 441 -13.14 2.74 9.16
CA LEU A 441 -13.49 4.17 9.11
C LEU A 441 -14.93 4.42 8.71
N LYS A 442 -15.60 3.55 7.97
CA LYS A 442 -17.00 3.78 7.60
C LYS A 442 -17.94 3.08 8.59
N PRO A 443 -19.16 3.62 8.80
CA PRO A 443 -20.18 2.88 9.50
C PRO A 443 -20.33 1.51 8.84
N ARG A 444 -20.32 0.43 9.63
CA ARG A 444 -20.78 -0.85 9.11
C ARG A 444 -22.22 -0.63 8.67
N LEU A 445 -22.46 -0.66 7.36
CA LEU A 445 -23.81 -0.80 6.83
C LEU A 445 -24.42 -1.95 7.62
N HIS A 446 -25.44 -1.64 8.42
CA HIS A 446 -26.00 -2.61 9.34
C HIS A 446 -26.21 -3.92 8.60
N ALA A 447 -25.75 -4.99 9.24
CA ALA A 447 -26.02 -6.38 8.91
C ALA A 447 -27.52 -6.71 9.05
N ASP A 448 -28.40 -5.88 8.50
CA ASP A 448 -29.85 -5.98 8.56
C ASP A 448 -30.41 -6.85 7.43
N ARG A 449 -29.55 -7.64 6.77
CA ARG A 449 -29.95 -8.70 5.85
C ARG A 449 -29.60 -10.12 6.29
N ARG A 450 -29.05 -10.33 7.50
CA ARG A 450 -28.82 -11.69 8.04
C ARG A 450 -29.14 -11.80 9.54
N ARG A 451 -30.42 -11.58 9.88
CA ARG A 451 -31.11 -12.31 10.95
C ARG A 451 -32.41 -12.94 10.43
N LEU A 452 -32.30 -13.70 9.33
CA LEU A 452 -33.13 -14.89 9.17
C LEU A 452 -32.26 -16.06 9.58
N SER A 453 -32.37 -16.44 10.85
CA SER A 453 -31.91 -17.74 11.34
C SER A 453 -32.72 -18.82 10.62
N PRO A 454 -32.10 -19.79 9.93
CA PRO A 454 -32.77 -21.02 9.54
C PRO A 454 -32.74 -21.94 10.74
N ASN A 455 -33.72 -21.79 11.64
CA ASN A 455 -34.25 -22.78 12.58
C ASN A 455 -34.78 -22.10 13.85
N ARG A 456 -36.05 -21.69 13.79
CA ARG A 456 -36.95 -21.81 14.94
C ARG A 456 -38.32 -22.23 14.42
N ILE A 457 -38.56 -23.54 14.52
CA ILE A 457 -39.90 -24.12 14.46
C ILE A 457 -40.69 -23.52 15.62
N TRP A 458 -41.57 -22.57 15.32
CA TRP A 458 -42.61 -22.14 16.23
C TRP A 458 -43.81 -23.07 16.02
N GLN A 459 -44.00 -24.04 16.92
CA GLN A 459 -45.31 -24.67 17.08
C GLN A 459 -46.29 -23.62 17.61
N ARG A 460 -47.38 -23.38 16.88
CA ARG A 460 -48.59 -22.73 17.40
C ARG A 460 -49.63 -23.81 17.70
N PRO A 461 -50.34 -23.75 18.83
CA PRO A 461 -51.65 -24.36 18.96
C PRO A 461 -52.77 -23.29 18.91
N GLY A 462 -53.68 -23.44 17.94
CA GLY A 462 -55.01 -22.81 17.90
C GLY A 462 -55.03 -21.33 17.51
N GLY A 463 -55.91 -20.83 16.66
CA GLY A 463 -57.01 -21.42 15.91
C GLY A 463 -57.68 -20.32 15.08
N HIS A 464 -58.46 -20.75 14.09
CA HIS A 464 -59.49 -20.01 13.36
C HIS A 464 -59.04 -18.90 12.39
N SER A 465 -58.86 -19.34 11.16
CA SER A 465 -59.01 -18.60 9.92
C SER A 465 -60.43 -18.04 9.74
N ARG A 466 -60.52 -16.77 9.34
CA ARG A 466 -61.55 -16.31 8.39
C ARG A 466 -60.88 -15.45 7.31
N LEU A 467 -61.02 -15.95 6.09
CA LEU A 467 -60.79 -15.25 4.83
C LEU A 467 -61.92 -14.24 4.61
N CYS A 468 -61.61 -13.10 3.96
CA CYS A 468 -62.33 -12.58 2.78
C CYS A 468 -61.67 -11.29 2.23
N PRO A 469 -61.95 -10.92 0.95
CA PRO A 469 -60.92 -10.44 0.02
C PRO A 469 -61.14 -9.01 -0.53
N ASP A 470 -60.06 -8.53 -1.16
CA ASP A 470 -59.90 -7.63 -2.33
C ASP A 470 -60.78 -6.36 -2.58
N TYR A 471 -60.03 -5.30 -2.92
CA TYR A 471 -60.33 -4.13 -3.78
C TYR A 471 -61.63 -3.30 -3.61
N ARG A 472 -61.45 -2.01 -3.30
CA ARG A 472 -62.12 -0.91 -4.03
C ARG A 472 -61.36 0.42 -3.94
N ARG A 473 -61.34 1.11 -5.09
CA ARG A 473 -61.00 2.51 -5.30
C ARG A 473 -61.97 3.42 -4.54
N ASP A 474 -61.42 4.45 -3.91
CA ASP A 474 -61.84 5.87 -3.99
C ASP A 474 -61.51 6.61 -2.68
N GLY A 475 -60.74 7.70 -2.81
CA GLY A 475 -60.94 8.95 -2.05
C GLY A 475 -60.62 9.03 -0.55
N VAL A 476 -59.51 9.72 -0.26
CA VAL A 476 -59.35 10.75 0.80
C VAL A 476 -59.16 10.33 2.28
N GLN A 477 -57.96 10.70 2.76
CA GLN A 477 -57.50 11.10 4.11
C GLN A 477 -56.90 10.07 5.11
N PRO A 478 -55.93 10.53 5.96
CA PRO A 478 -54.89 9.70 6.56
C PRO A 478 -55.18 9.33 8.03
N CYS A 479 -54.57 8.23 8.50
CA CYS A 479 -54.46 7.94 9.92
C CYS A 479 -53.01 8.16 10.39
N ALA A 480 -52.88 9.01 11.39
CA ALA A 480 -51.69 9.27 12.17
C ALA A 480 -51.52 8.23 13.30
N GLY A 481 -50.27 8.00 13.70
CA GLY A 481 -49.83 7.69 15.08
C GLY A 481 -50.22 6.34 15.70
N LEU A 482 -49.22 5.47 15.86
CA LEU A 482 -48.68 5.03 17.15
C LEU A 482 -47.33 4.32 16.96
#